data_AF-A0A0B7A8R9-F1
#
_entry.id   AF-A0A0B7A8R9-F1
#
_cell.length_a   1.000
_cell.length_b   1.000
_cell.length_c   1.000
_cell.angle_alpha   90.00
_cell.angle_beta   90.00
_cell.angle_gamma   90.00
#
_symmetry.space_group_name_H-M   'P 1'
#
loop_
_entity.id
_entity.type
_entity.pdbx_description
1 polymer ?
#
loop_
_entity_poly.entity_id
_entity_poly.type
_entity_poly.pdbx_seq_one_letter_code
_entity_poly.pdbx_strand_id
1 'polypeptide(L)'
;QFFKCELNLWKIPSKKYASSTIFSVSSGSGKCGVAVIRVSGPKSKHSVEQLCGSITKPRVASLRKLMDPSSKEVLDKALVLWFPGPNSFTGEDCAEFHVHGGPAVISSVLSALSLIDGYKPAQAGEFTKQRYILYVK
;
A
#
# COMPACT_ATOMS: atom_id res chain seq x y z
N GLN A 1 0.64 37.03 42.43
CA GLN A 1 0.43 35.60 42.70
C GLN A 1 -0.47 35.06 41.59
N PHE A 2 0.15 34.72 40.46
CA PHE A 2 -0.54 34.26 39.25
C PHE A 2 -0.83 32.76 39.38
N PHE A 3 -2.10 32.39 39.25
CA PHE A 3 -2.55 31.00 39.21
C PHE A 3 -2.02 30.31 37.95
N LYS A 4 -1.09 29.36 38.13
CA LYS A 4 -0.74 28.34 37.13
C LYS A 4 -1.92 27.37 37.02
N CYS A 5 -2.66 27.43 35.93
CA CYS A 5 -3.55 26.35 35.52
C CYS A 5 -2.68 25.32 34.76
N GLU A 6 -2.20 24.30 35.47
CA GLU A 6 -1.57 23.13 34.85
C GLU A 6 -2.64 22.28 34.16
N LEU A 7 -2.90 22.59 32.89
CA LEU A 7 -3.67 21.72 31.99
C LEU A 7 -2.80 20.53 31.60
N ASN A 8 -2.74 19.53 32.49
CA ASN A 8 -2.28 18.18 32.19
C ASN A 8 -3.33 17.44 31.34
N LEU A 9 -3.51 17.88 30.09
CA LEU A 9 -4.45 17.28 29.14
C LEU A 9 -3.78 17.04 27.79
N TRP A 10 -2.92 16.01 27.68
CA TRP A 10 -2.81 15.16 26.48
C TRP A 10 -1.84 13.96 26.67
N LYS A 11 -2.02 13.12 27.69
CA LYS A 11 -1.62 11.71 27.51
C LYS A 11 -2.72 11.03 26.70
N ILE A 12 -2.82 11.35 25.41
CA ILE A 12 -3.59 10.49 24.52
C ILE A 12 -2.89 9.13 24.52
N PRO A 13 -3.57 8.05 24.91
CA PRO A 13 -3.01 6.73 24.73
C PRO A 13 -2.71 6.59 23.24
N SER A 14 -1.47 6.25 22.90
CA SER A 14 -1.03 5.93 21.56
C SER A 14 -1.80 4.71 21.07
N LYS A 15 -3.09 4.88 20.73
CA LYS A 15 -3.82 3.95 19.89
C LYS A 15 -3.06 3.99 18.57
N LYS A 16 -2.14 3.03 18.41
CA LYS A 16 -1.78 2.51 17.10
C LYS A 16 -3.12 2.16 16.46
N TYR A 17 -3.68 3.09 15.69
CA TYR A 17 -4.58 2.72 14.62
C TYR A 17 -3.70 1.82 13.76
N ALA A 18 -3.76 0.50 13.98
CA ALA A 18 -3.19 -0.45 13.05
C ALA A 18 -3.99 -0.22 11.77
N SER A 19 -3.48 0.65 10.89
CA SER A 19 -4.14 0.99 9.65
C SER A 19 -4.26 -0.32 8.89
N SER A 20 -5.49 -0.66 8.50
CA SER A 20 -5.70 -1.77 7.58
C SER A 20 -4.87 -1.50 6.33
N THR A 21 -4.25 -2.54 5.75
CA THR A 21 -3.48 -2.35 4.53
C THR A 21 -4.45 -2.15 3.37
N ILE A 22 -4.32 -1.02 2.68
CA ILE A 22 -5.24 -0.63 1.60
C ILE A 22 -4.57 -0.80 0.24
N PHE A 23 -5.36 -1.10 -0.79
CA PHE A 23 -4.86 -1.18 -2.15
C PHE A 23 -5.85 -0.62 -3.18
N SER A 24 -5.33 -0.04 -4.26
CA SER A 24 -6.14 0.39 -5.41
C SER A 24 -5.25 0.71 -6.63
N VAL A 25 -5.88 0.83 -7.80
CA VAL A 25 -5.27 1.43 -8.98
C VAL A 25 -5.03 2.92 -8.71
N SER A 26 -3.81 3.37 -8.93
CA SER A 26 -3.34 4.75 -8.74
C SER A 26 -3.09 5.50 -10.05
N SER A 27 -3.18 4.82 -11.19
CA SER A 27 -3.16 5.41 -12.53
C SER A 27 -4.58 5.75 -13.02
N GLY A 28 -4.68 6.49 -14.13
CA GLY A 28 -5.95 6.74 -14.82
C GLY A 28 -6.65 5.44 -15.24
N SER A 29 -7.98 5.48 -15.34
CA SER A 29 -8.80 4.35 -15.77
C SER A 29 -8.77 4.17 -17.30
N GLY A 30 -8.97 2.93 -17.75
CA GLY A 30 -9.02 2.57 -19.17
C GLY A 30 -7.80 1.78 -19.64
N LYS A 31 -7.81 1.40 -20.92
CA LYS A 31 -6.70 0.68 -21.55
C LYS A 31 -5.47 1.58 -21.62
N CYS A 32 -4.36 1.13 -21.06
CA CYS A 32 -3.09 1.85 -21.09
C CYS A 32 -1.92 0.87 -21.21
N GLY A 33 -0.72 1.37 -21.52
CA GLY A 33 0.48 0.52 -21.55
C GLY A 33 0.84 -0.01 -20.17
N VAL A 34 0.78 0.86 -19.16
CA VAL A 34 1.12 0.55 -17.77
C VAL A 34 0.07 1.11 -16.83
N ALA A 35 -0.40 0.29 -15.90
CA ALA A 35 -1.21 0.69 -14.76
C ALA A 35 -0.41 0.51 -13.47
N VAL A 36 -0.60 1.43 -12.52
CA VAL A 36 0.07 1.37 -11.22
C VAL A 36 -0.96 0.93 -10.18
N ILE A 37 -0.73 -0.20 -9.53
CA ILE A 37 -1.49 -0.64 -8.36
C ILE A 37 -0.64 -0.33 -7.13
N ARG A 38 -1.19 0.45 -6.21
CA ARG A 38 -0.53 0.84 -4.96
C ARG A 38 -1.13 0.08 -3.79
N VAL A 39 -0.27 -0.36 -2.89
CA VAL A 39 -0.61 -0.91 -1.58
C VAL A 39 0.03 -0.02 -0.51
N SER A 40 -0.70 0.34 0.53
CA SER A 40 -0.24 1.17 1.65
C SER A 40 -0.69 0.60 2.99
N GLY A 41 0.19 0.59 3.98
CA GLY A 41 -0.08 0.10 5.33
C GLY A 41 0.98 -0.88 5.85
N PRO A 42 0.80 -1.39 7.08
CA PRO A 42 1.80 -2.21 7.78
C PRO A 42 2.13 -3.53 7.08
N LYS A 43 1.26 -4.04 6.19
CA LYS A 43 1.50 -5.26 5.43
C LYS A 43 1.96 -5.01 3.99
N SER A 44 2.25 -3.78 3.56
CA SER A 44 2.67 -3.52 2.17
C SER A 44 3.90 -4.33 1.72
N LYS A 45 4.87 -4.55 2.63
CA LYS A 45 6.01 -5.44 2.38
C LYS A 45 5.55 -6.88 2.11
N HIS A 46 4.60 -7.37 2.90
CA HIS A 46 4.07 -8.72 2.79
C HIS A 46 3.40 -8.97 1.43
N SER A 47 2.74 -7.97 0.83
CA SER A 47 2.16 -8.14 -0.52
C SER A 47 3.22 -8.39 -1.59
N VAL A 48 4.40 -7.77 -1.46
CA VAL A 48 5.51 -8.03 -2.38
C VAL A 48 6.00 -9.46 -2.21
N GLU A 49 6.13 -9.93 -0.97
CA GLU A 49 6.53 -11.31 -0.67
C GLU A 49 5.50 -12.33 -1.20
N GLN A 50 4.20 -12.08 -1.01
CA GLN A 50 3.14 -12.98 -1.45
C GLN A 50 3.05 -13.08 -2.98
N LEU A 51 3.11 -11.95 -3.69
CA LEU A 51 2.93 -11.93 -5.14
C LEU A 51 4.24 -12.22 -5.90
N CYS A 52 5.41 -11.87 -5.35
CA CYS A 52 6.70 -11.99 -6.05
C CYS A 52 7.62 -13.08 -5.49
N GLY A 53 7.26 -13.71 -4.35
CA GLY A 53 8.05 -14.73 -3.65
C GLY A 53 9.27 -14.19 -2.88
N SER A 54 9.74 -12.98 -3.17
CA SER A 54 10.85 -12.34 -2.48
C SER A 54 10.71 -10.83 -2.48
N ILE A 55 11.27 -10.19 -1.45
CA ILE A 55 11.26 -8.73 -1.33
C ILE A 55 12.28 -8.08 -2.27
N THR A 56 11.92 -6.90 -2.79
CA THR A 56 12.82 -6.05 -3.56
C THR A 56 13.66 -5.16 -2.64
N LYS A 57 14.82 -4.69 -3.11
CA LYS A 57 15.57 -3.67 -2.36
C LYS A 57 14.69 -2.41 -2.23
N PRO A 58 14.68 -1.75 -1.06
CA PRO A 58 13.95 -0.49 -0.88
C PRO A 58 14.24 0.49 -2.01
N ARG A 59 13.19 1.07 -2.62
CA ARG A 59 13.26 2.11 -3.65
C ARG A 59 14.00 1.69 -4.93
N VAL A 60 14.16 0.40 -5.18
CA VAL A 60 14.75 -0.12 -6.41
C VAL A 60 13.69 -0.84 -7.22
N ALA A 61 13.38 -0.31 -8.40
CA ALA A 61 12.50 -0.97 -9.36
C ALA A 61 13.11 -2.31 -9.78
N SER A 62 12.35 -3.38 -9.59
CA SER A 62 12.77 -4.73 -9.95
C SER A 62 11.72 -5.40 -10.82
N LEU A 63 12.15 -5.99 -11.93
CA LEU A 63 11.28 -6.81 -12.76
C LEU A 63 10.97 -8.12 -12.04
N ARG A 64 9.68 -8.44 -11.89
CA ARG A 64 9.18 -9.62 -11.19
C ARG A 64 8.03 -10.27 -11.95
N LYS A 65 7.88 -11.59 -11.77
CA LYS A 65 6.64 -12.28 -12.11
C LYS A 65 5.72 -12.15 -10.91
N LEU A 66 4.52 -11.62 -11.13
CA LEU A 66 3.45 -11.61 -10.14
C LEU A 66 2.71 -12.93 -10.26
N MET A 67 2.53 -13.62 -9.13
CA MET A 67 1.83 -14.88 -9.06
C MET A 67 0.66 -14.77 -8.10
N ASP A 68 -0.42 -15.48 -8.41
CA ASP A 68 -1.53 -15.65 -7.49
C ASP A 68 -1.06 -16.41 -6.23
N PRO A 69 -1.28 -15.88 -5.02
CA PRO A 69 -0.83 -16.55 -3.79
C PRO A 69 -1.44 -17.94 -3.59
N SER A 70 -2.65 -18.18 -4.10
CA SER A 70 -3.41 -19.42 -3.96
C SER A 70 -3.12 -20.39 -5.11
N SER A 71 -3.41 -19.99 -6.36
CA SER A 71 -3.31 -20.88 -7.53
C SER A 71 -1.88 -21.04 -8.06
N LYS A 72 -0.96 -20.13 -7.69
CA LYS A 72 0.40 -20.01 -8.24
C LYS A 72 0.46 -19.69 -9.74
N GLU A 73 -0.67 -19.33 -10.35
CA GLU A 73 -0.71 -18.88 -11.74
C GLU A 73 -0.03 -17.52 -11.90
N VAL A 74 0.58 -17.29 -13.07
CA VAL A 74 1.22 -16.00 -13.38
C VAL A 74 0.14 -14.98 -13.73
N LEU A 75 0.10 -13.89 -12.94
CA LEU A 75 -0.81 -12.76 -13.16
C LEU A 75 -0.23 -11.77 -14.17
N ASP A 76 1.06 -11.45 -14.03
CA ASP A 76 1.77 -10.52 -14.92
C ASP A 76 3.30 -10.61 -14.76
N LYS A 77 4.05 -9.98 -15.67
CA LYS A 77 5.46 -9.63 -15.50
C LYS A 77 5.59 -8.12 -15.40
N ALA A 78 5.82 -7.62 -14.18
CA ALA A 78 5.67 -6.22 -13.82
C ALA A 78 6.93 -5.65 -13.15
N LEU A 79 7.06 -4.32 -13.16
CA LEU A 79 8.02 -3.64 -12.28
C LEU A 79 7.41 -3.51 -10.89
N VAL A 80 8.18 -3.81 -9.86
CA VAL A 80 7.74 -3.75 -8.46
C VAL A 80 8.68 -2.87 -7.66
N LEU A 81 8.10 -1.99 -6.86
CA LEU A 81 8.81 -1.09 -5.96
C LEU A 81 8.26 -1.25 -4.54
N TRP A 82 9.17 -1.25 -3.57
CA TRP A 82 8.83 -1.20 -2.16
C TRP A 82 9.43 0.05 -1.52
N PHE A 83 8.59 0.78 -0.80
CA PHE A 83 8.92 2.02 -0.12
C PHE A 83 8.67 1.84 1.38
N PRO A 84 9.71 1.53 2.17
CA PRO A 84 9.56 1.56 3.62
C PRO A 84 9.24 2.99 4.08
N GLY A 85 8.31 3.12 5.02
CA GLY A 85 8.02 4.37 5.72
C GLY A 85 9.24 4.86 6.51
N PRO A 86 9.28 6.14 6.91
CA PRO A 86 8.26 7.17 6.71
C PRO A 86 8.34 7.88 5.33
N ASN A 87 9.37 7.60 4.54
CA ASN A 87 9.65 8.33 3.30
C ASN A 87 8.84 7.79 2.09
N SER A 88 7.56 7.56 2.25
CA SER A 88 6.64 7.02 1.22
C SER A 88 5.54 8.02 0.86
N PHE A 89 4.68 7.67 -0.10
CA PHE A 89 3.55 8.51 -0.50
C PHE A 89 2.57 8.78 0.66
N THR A 90 2.26 7.75 1.46
CA THR A 90 1.32 7.86 2.59
C THR A 90 2.01 8.17 3.92
N GLY A 91 3.34 8.07 3.99
CA GLY A 91 4.07 8.08 5.25
C GLY A 91 4.15 6.69 5.93
N GLU A 92 3.44 5.70 5.42
CA GLU A 92 3.49 4.29 5.87
C GLU A 92 4.27 3.42 4.88
N ASP A 93 4.50 2.15 5.20
CA ASP A 93 5.05 1.23 4.20
C ASP A 93 4.14 1.18 2.97
N CYS A 94 4.72 1.36 1.79
CA CYS A 94 4.04 1.33 0.51
C CYS A 94 4.70 0.34 -0.44
N ALA A 95 3.90 -0.30 -1.29
CA ALA A 95 4.38 -1.07 -2.43
C ALA A 95 3.64 -0.62 -3.69
N GLU A 96 4.33 -0.65 -4.82
CA GLU A 96 3.74 -0.35 -6.13
C GLU A 96 4.03 -1.48 -7.12
N PHE A 97 2.99 -1.90 -7.83
CA PHE A 97 3.02 -2.88 -8.89
C PHE A 97 2.67 -2.18 -10.19
N HIS A 98 3.65 -2.09 -11.09
CA HIS A 98 3.54 -1.40 -12.38
C HIS A 98 3.26 -2.49 -13.42
N VAL A 99 1.98 -2.80 -13.58
CA VAL A 99 1.46 -3.91 -14.38
C VAL A 99 1.05 -3.45 -15.76
N HIS A 100 0.87 -4.38 -16.69
CA HIS A 100 0.26 -4.04 -17.98
C HIS A 100 -1.16 -3.49 -17.78
N GLY A 101 -1.50 -2.42 -18.49
CA GLY A 101 -2.79 -1.72 -18.34
C GLY A 101 -4.00 -2.40 -18.98
N GLY A 102 -3.97 -3.73 -19.06
CA GLY A 102 -5.10 -4.55 -19.50
C GLY A 102 -6.09 -4.75 -18.36
N PRO A 103 -7.42 -4.56 -18.56
CA PRO A 103 -8.41 -4.72 -17.50
C PRO A 103 -8.37 -6.09 -16.80
N ALA A 104 -8.07 -7.17 -17.54
CA ALA A 104 -7.94 -8.52 -16.99
C ALA A 104 -6.76 -8.64 -16.02
N VAL A 105 -5.60 -8.05 -16.36
CA VAL A 105 -4.40 -8.06 -15.51
C VAL A 105 -4.62 -7.23 -14.24
N ILE A 106 -5.21 -6.04 -14.40
CA ILE A 106 -5.53 -5.18 -13.26
C ILE A 106 -6.50 -5.92 -12.32
N SER A 107 -7.58 -6.47 -12.86
CA SER A 107 -8.58 -7.21 -12.08
C SER A 107 -7.98 -8.42 -11.39
N SER A 108 -7.12 -9.20 -12.05
CA SER A 108 -6.53 -10.40 -11.45
C SER A 108 -5.59 -10.05 -10.29
N VAL A 109 -4.77 -9.00 -10.42
CA VAL A 109 -3.89 -8.54 -9.34
C VAL A 109 -4.68 -7.96 -8.16
N LEU A 110 -5.73 -7.18 -8.40
CA LEU A 110 -6.60 -6.68 -7.33
C LEU A 110 -7.33 -7.82 -6.61
N SER A 111 -7.82 -8.82 -7.34
CA SER A 111 -8.42 -10.02 -6.75
C SER A 111 -7.42 -10.78 -5.89
N ALA A 112 -6.21 -11.01 -6.38
CA ALA A 112 -5.15 -11.68 -5.62
C ALA A 112 -4.81 -10.93 -4.31
N LEU A 113 -4.73 -9.60 -4.35
CA LEU A 113 -4.52 -8.77 -3.15
C LEU A 113 -5.71 -8.85 -2.17
N SER A 114 -6.94 -8.95 -2.67
CA SER A 114 -8.14 -9.05 -1.83
C SER A 114 -8.25 -10.34 -1.03
N LEU A 115 -7.55 -11.40 -1.48
CA LEU A 115 -7.50 -12.70 -0.80
C LEU A 115 -6.50 -12.74 0.36
N ILE A 116 -5.66 -11.70 0.52
CA ILE A 116 -4.66 -11.65 1.58
C ILE A 116 -5.30 -11.07 2.85
N ASP A 117 -5.16 -11.78 3.98
CA ASP A 117 -5.75 -11.37 5.25
C ASP A 117 -5.28 -9.98 5.72
N GLY A 118 -6.24 -9.11 6.02
CA GLY A 118 -5.99 -7.74 6.50
C GLY A 118 -5.76 -6.71 5.39
N TYR A 119 -6.05 -7.07 4.14
CA TYR A 119 -6.08 -6.17 3.00
C TYR A 119 -7.50 -5.73 2.70
N LYS A 120 -7.68 -4.49 2.28
CA LYS A 120 -8.97 -3.97 1.83
C LYS A 120 -8.80 -3.04 0.62
N PRO A 121 -9.79 -2.94 -0.28
CA PRO A 121 -9.78 -1.91 -1.31
C PRO A 121 -9.78 -0.51 -0.67
N ALA A 122 -8.99 0.41 -1.23
CA ALA A 122 -8.96 1.80 -0.79
C ALA A 122 -10.22 2.55 -1.22
N GLN A 123 -10.76 3.38 -0.33
CA GLN A 123 -11.81 4.35 -0.65
C GLN A 123 -11.24 5.56 -1.39
N ALA A 124 -12.11 6.34 -2.04
CA ALA A 124 -11.73 7.57 -2.71
C ALA A 124 -11.00 8.52 -1.73
N GLY A 125 -9.78 8.93 -2.09
CA GLY A 125 -8.94 9.82 -1.27
C GLY A 125 -8.30 9.18 -0.03
N GLU A 126 -8.46 7.87 0.20
CA GLU A 126 -7.98 7.23 1.44
C GLU A 126 -6.45 7.29 1.59
N PHE A 127 -5.68 7.14 0.49
CA PHE A 127 -4.22 7.29 0.54
C PHE A 127 -3.78 8.70 0.98
N THR A 128 -4.41 9.75 0.44
CA THR A 128 -4.10 11.14 0.81
C THR A 128 -4.52 11.44 2.25
N LYS A 129 -5.65 10.87 2.69
CA LYS A 129 -6.12 10.96 4.08
C LYS A 129 -5.12 10.33 5.06
N GLN A 130 -4.58 9.15 4.73
CA GLN A 130 -3.52 8.51 5.54
C GLN A 130 -2.30 9.41 5.68
N ARG A 131 -1.85 10.02 4.56
CA ARG A 131 -0.74 10.97 4.57
C ARG A 131 -0.97 12.16 5.48
N TYR A 132 -2.16 12.77 5.40
CA TYR A 132 -2.52 13.92 6.22
C TYR A 132 -2.54 13.58 7.71
N ILE A 133 -3.13 12.45 8.09
CA ILE A 133 -3.20 12.00 9.49
C ILE A 133 -1.80 11.81 10.09
N LEU A 134 -0.84 11.29 9.31
CA LEU A 134 0.54 11.12 9.77
C LEU A 134 1.35 12.42 9.75
N TYR A 135 0.99 13.40 8.93
CA TYR A 135 1.66 14.70 8.90
C TYR A 135 1.31 15.58 10.11
N VAL A 136 0.08 15.49 10.60
CA VAL A 136 -0.44 16.32 11.71
C VAL A 136 -0.17 15.68 13.08
N LYS A 137 0.51 14.53 13.12
CA LYS A 137 1.02 13.89 14.33
C LYS A 137 2.48 14.22 14.54
#